data_AF-X1FB47-F1
#
_entry.id   AF-X1FB47-F1
#
_cell.length_a   1.000
_cell.length_b   1.000
_cell.length_c   1.000
_cell.angle_alpha   90.00
_cell.angle_beta   90.00
_cell.angle_gamma   90.00
#
_symmetry.space_group_name_H-M   'P 1'
#
loop_
_entity.id
_entity.type
_entity.pdbx_description
1 polymer ?
#
loop_
_entity_poly.entity_id
_entity_poly.type
_entity_poly.pdbx_seq_one_letter_code
_entity_poly.pdbx_strand_id
1 'polypeptide(L)'
;DSFYKGSIVRSEREAVARASKAIEEGARIIDVGAMGTGPRSKPISAERETHELIPIIRTLAREFDAPISADTQRAEVAEAAISAGATVINDISGLKSDPKMADIIAGAGCSAVLMATK
;
A
#
# COMPACT_ATOMS: atom_id res chain seq x y z
N ASP A 1 -10.31 -5.07 -8.86
CA ASP A 1 -10.87 -6.34 -8.38
C ASP A 1 -10.16 -6.68 -7.09
N SER A 2 -10.87 -7.08 -6.04
CA SER A 2 -10.29 -7.35 -4.70
C SER A 2 -10.78 -8.70 -4.20
N PHE A 3 -9.89 -9.45 -3.54
CA PHE A 3 -10.24 -10.71 -2.88
C PHE A 3 -11.33 -10.49 -1.81
N TYR A 4 -11.26 -9.38 -1.10
CA TYR A 4 -12.30 -8.95 -0.16
C TYR A 4 -13.10 -7.80 -0.79
N LYS A 5 -14.28 -8.09 -1.33
CA LYS A 5 -15.09 -7.07 -2.04
C LYS A 5 -15.40 -5.83 -1.20
N GLY A 6 -15.51 -5.98 0.12
CA GLY A 6 -15.76 -4.86 1.04
C GLY A 6 -14.57 -3.91 1.23
N SER A 7 -13.37 -4.21 0.72
CA SER A 7 -12.20 -3.32 0.80
C SER A 7 -12.10 -2.34 -0.35
N ILE A 8 -12.92 -2.49 -1.40
CA ILE A 8 -12.84 -1.63 -2.58
C ILE A 8 -13.35 -0.23 -2.21
N VAL A 9 -12.48 0.76 -2.41
CA VAL A 9 -12.81 2.19 -2.33
C VAL A 9 -12.67 2.79 -3.72
N ARG A 10 -13.55 3.74 -4.07
CA ARG A 10 -13.57 4.40 -5.40
C ARG A 10 -13.19 5.87 -5.35
N SER A 11 -12.96 6.41 -4.16
CA SER A 11 -12.57 7.80 -3.95
C SER A 11 -11.77 7.96 -2.67
N GLU A 12 -11.02 9.06 -2.58
CA GLU A 12 -10.34 9.48 -1.37
C GLU A 12 -11.30 9.61 -0.18
N ARG A 13 -12.51 10.14 -0.40
CA ARG A 13 -13.54 10.25 0.65
C ARG A 13 -13.98 8.89 1.19
N GLU A 14 -14.18 7.91 0.31
CA GLU A 14 -14.50 6.54 0.73
C GLU A 14 -13.33 5.91 1.49
N ALA A 15 -12.09 6.17 1.06
CA ALA A 15 -10.89 5.69 1.76
C ALA A 15 -10.79 6.27 3.18
N VAL A 16 -11.00 7.58 3.35
CA VAL A 16 -10.99 8.24 4.67
C VAL A 16 -12.08 7.68 5.57
N ALA A 17 -13.32 7.56 5.08
CA ALA A 17 -14.42 7.00 5.87
C ALA A 17 -14.12 5.55 6.32
N ARG A 18 -13.52 4.75 5.44
CA ARG A 18 -13.17 3.36 5.75
C ARG A 18 -11.99 3.27 6.72
N ALA A 19 -10.98 4.11 6.57
CA ALA A 19 -9.84 4.18 7.49
C ALA A 19 -10.28 4.65 8.89
N SER A 20 -11.12 5.68 8.99
CA SER A 20 -11.70 6.15 10.27
C SER A 20 -12.40 5.01 10.98
N LYS A 21 -13.29 4.30 10.28
CA LYS A 21 -14.00 3.15 10.84
C LYS A 21 -13.04 2.04 11.30
N ALA A 22 -12.03 1.72 10.49
CA ALA A 22 -11.04 0.70 10.87
C ALA A 22 -10.27 1.11 12.14
N ILE A 23 -9.90 2.38 12.27
CA ILE A 23 -9.22 2.93 13.45
C ILE A 23 -10.14 2.88 14.67
N GLU A 24 -11.40 3.25 14.53
CA GLU A 24 -12.43 3.13 15.59
C GLU A 24 -12.62 1.69 16.05
N GLU A 25 -12.52 0.73 15.12
CA GLU A 25 -12.55 -0.72 15.40
C GLU A 25 -11.22 -1.26 15.96
N GLY A 26 -10.20 -0.42 16.11
CA GLY A 26 -8.94 -0.74 16.78
C GLY A 26 -7.74 -1.00 15.86
N ALA A 27 -7.88 -0.77 14.54
CA ALA A 27 -6.75 -0.86 13.62
C ALA A 27 -5.64 0.14 14.00
N ARG A 28 -4.40 -0.34 14.00
CA ARG A 28 -3.21 0.46 14.32
C ARG A 28 -2.35 0.81 13.11
N ILE A 29 -2.60 0.15 11.98
CA ILE A 29 -1.92 0.35 10.70
C ILE A 29 -3.02 0.28 9.63
N ILE A 30 -2.93 1.15 8.63
CA ILE A 30 -3.80 1.10 7.45
C ILE A 30 -2.97 0.61 6.26
N ASP A 31 -3.36 -0.54 5.72
CA ASP A 31 -2.72 -1.14 4.55
C ASP A 31 -3.51 -0.83 3.27
N VAL A 32 -2.81 -0.30 2.27
CA VAL A 32 -3.42 0.21 1.04
C VAL A 32 -2.73 -0.45 -0.15
N GLY A 33 -3.52 -1.11 -1.01
CA GLY A 33 -3.06 -1.69 -2.26
C GLY A 33 -3.99 -1.32 -3.41
N ALA A 34 -3.43 -1.12 -4.59
CA ALA A 34 -4.19 -0.84 -5.82
C ALA A 34 -4.35 -2.08 -6.72
N MET A 35 -3.61 -3.15 -6.42
CA MET A 35 -3.62 -4.39 -7.18
C MET A 35 -4.00 -5.56 -6.28
N GLY A 36 -4.95 -6.39 -6.73
CA GLY A 36 -5.17 -7.67 -6.07
C GLY A 36 -3.96 -8.60 -6.28
N THR A 37 -3.60 -9.37 -5.25
CA THR A 37 -2.48 -10.33 -5.29
C THR A 37 -2.95 -11.79 -5.26
N GLY A 38 -4.27 -12.01 -5.30
CA GLY A 38 -4.87 -13.34 -5.26
C GLY A 38 -4.75 -14.13 -6.59
N PRO A 39 -5.02 -15.44 -6.61
CA PRO A 39 -4.74 -16.32 -7.76
C PRO A 39 -5.42 -15.96 -9.09
N ARG A 40 -6.45 -15.10 -9.05
CA ARG A 40 -7.21 -14.65 -10.24
C ARG A 40 -7.00 -13.16 -10.55
N SER A 41 -6.15 -12.48 -9.80
CA SER A 41 -5.91 -11.07 -10.07
C SER A 41 -5.15 -10.91 -11.38
N LYS A 42 -5.52 -9.87 -12.12
CA LYS A 42 -4.80 -9.47 -13.32
C LYS A 42 -3.78 -8.42 -12.93
N PRO A 43 -2.52 -8.55 -13.34
CA PRO A 43 -1.54 -7.51 -13.09
C PRO A 43 -1.98 -6.22 -13.79
N ILE A 44 -1.76 -5.09 -13.13
CA ILE A 44 -1.89 -3.74 -13.71
C ILE A 44 -0.51 -3.17 -13.98
N SER A 45 -0.39 -2.14 -14.83
CA SER A 45 0.90 -1.47 -15.03
C SER A 45 1.33 -0.70 -13.78
N ALA A 46 2.62 -0.38 -13.66
CA ALA A 46 3.14 0.37 -12.53
C ALA A 46 2.61 1.81 -12.50
N GLU A 47 2.41 2.41 -13.68
CA GLU A 47 1.82 3.73 -13.82
C GLU A 47 0.39 3.73 -13.30
N ARG A 48 -0.38 2.69 -13.61
CA ARG A 48 -1.75 2.55 -13.12
C ARG A 48 -1.79 2.32 -11.62
N GLU A 49 -0.93 1.45 -11.10
CA GLU A 49 -0.83 1.21 -9.66
C GLU A 49 -0.48 2.50 -8.91
N THR A 50 0.52 3.24 -9.38
CA THR A 50 0.90 4.56 -8.87
C THR A 50 -0.29 5.53 -8.92
N HIS A 51 -0.98 5.62 -10.05
CA HIS A 51 -2.09 6.55 -10.23
C HIS A 51 -3.27 6.27 -9.28
N GLU A 52 -3.57 5.00 -9.01
CA GLU A 52 -4.64 4.60 -8.11
C GLU A 52 -4.22 4.67 -6.62
N LEU A 53 -2.95 4.36 -6.30
CA LEU A 53 -2.47 4.22 -4.93
C LEU A 53 -2.08 5.57 -4.28
N ILE A 54 -1.33 6.41 -5.00
CA ILE A 54 -0.67 7.58 -4.42
C ILE A 54 -1.64 8.65 -3.90
N PRO A 55 -2.75 8.99 -4.59
CA PRO A 55 -3.73 9.94 -4.05
C PRO A 55 -4.32 9.46 -2.73
N ILE A 56 -4.62 8.16 -2.63
CA ILE A 56 -5.20 7.56 -1.42
C ILE A 56 -4.21 7.62 -0.25
N ILE A 57 -2.95 7.18 -0.45
CA ILE A 57 -1.92 7.24 0.60
C ILE A 57 -1.73 8.68 1.08
N ARG A 58 -1.61 9.63 0.16
CA ARG A 58 -1.41 11.05 0.48
C ARG A 58 -2.55 11.62 1.33
N THR A 59 -3.78 11.28 0.99
CA THR A 59 -4.95 11.76 1.73
C THR A 59 -5.02 11.10 3.11
N LEU A 60 -4.80 9.80 3.21
CA LEU A 60 -4.81 9.10 4.50
C LEU A 60 -3.69 9.58 5.44
N ALA A 61 -2.49 9.81 4.92
CA ALA A 61 -1.36 10.32 5.71
C ALA A 61 -1.57 11.76 6.23
N ARG A 62 -2.49 12.52 5.63
CA ARG A 62 -2.87 13.87 6.10
C ARG A 62 -3.99 13.83 7.13
N GLU A 63 -4.91 12.88 6.99
CA GLU A 63 -6.12 12.79 7.82
C GLU A 63 -5.89 12.00 9.12
N PHE A 64 -4.88 11.12 9.16
CA PHE A 64 -4.66 10.22 10.29
C PHE A 64 -3.18 10.16 10.71
N ASP A 65 -2.94 10.05 12.03
CA ASP A 65 -1.61 9.79 12.61
C ASP A 65 -1.21 8.30 12.54
N ALA A 66 -2.11 7.42 12.09
CA ALA A 66 -1.84 5.99 11.98
C ALA A 66 -0.81 5.73 10.86
N PRO A 67 0.18 4.84 11.09
CA PRO A 67 1.09 4.41 10.03
C PRO A 67 0.35 3.87 8.81
N ILE A 68 0.77 4.34 7.63
CA ILE A 68 0.24 3.90 6.34
C ILE A 68 1.22 2.91 5.72
N SER A 69 0.71 1.72 5.39
CA SER A 69 1.40 0.66 4.67
C SER A 69 1.00 0.67 3.20
N ALA A 70 1.99 0.64 2.32
CA ALA A 70 1.79 0.47 0.88
C ALA A 70 2.01 -1.00 0.50
N ASP A 71 0.94 -1.68 0.08
CA ASP A 71 0.99 -3.04 -0.48
C ASP A 71 1.42 -2.98 -1.94
N THR A 72 2.71 -3.21 -2.18
CA THR A 72 3.30 -3.22 -3.52
C THR A 72 4.56 -4.07 -3.58
N GLN A 73 4.80 -4.66 -4.75
CA GLN A 73 6.00 -5.45 -5.07
C GLN A 73 6.97 -4.69 -5.98
N ARG A 74 6.71 -3.40 -6.25
CA ARG A 74 7.45 -2.58 -7.23
C ARG A 74 8.17 -1.45 -6.54
N ALA A 75 9.48 -1.37 -6.74
CA ALA A 75 10.34 -0.39 -6.11
C ALA A 75 9.90 1.06 -6.42
N GLU A 76 9.58 1.35 -7.69
CA GLU A 76 9.15 2.69 -8.12
C GLU A 76 7.81 3.12 -7.49
N VAL A 77 6.90 2.18 -7.27
CA VAL A 77 5.61 2.45 -6.61
C VAL A 77 5.83 2.68 -5.12
N ALA A 78 6.71 1.91 -4.49
CA ALA A 78 7.09 2.08 -3.09
C ALA A 78 7.75 3.46 -2.85
N GLU A 79 8.68 3.88 -3.71
CA GLU A 79 9.31 5.20 -3.63
C GLU A 79 8.28 6.34 -3.73
N ALA A 80 7.34 6.24 -4.66
CA ALA A 80 6.26 7.20 -4.80
C ALA A 80 5.32 7.20 -3.56
N ALA A 81 5.05 6.01 -2.99
CA ALA A 81 4.20 5.84 -1.82
C ALA A 81 4.84 6.45 -0.56
N ILE A 82 6.15 6.22 -0.36
CA ILE A 82 6.94 6.83 0.71
C ILE A 82 6.89 8.36 0.58
N SER A 83 7.13 8.87 -0.63
CA SER A 83 7.04 10.31 -0.92
C SER A 83 5.64 10.90 -0.66
N ALA A 84 4.60 10.06 -0.69
CA ALA A 84 3.23 10.43 -0.40
C ALA A 84 2.86 10.33 1.09
N GLY A 85 3.70 9.73 1.93
CA GLY A 85 3.50 9.62 3.37
C GLY A 85 3.36 8.19 3.90
N ALA A 86 3.59 7.15 3.07
CA ALA A 86 3.69 5.79 3.57
C ALA A 86 4.95 5.63 4.44
N THR A 87 4.81 4.93 5.57
CA THR A 87 5.91 4.65 6.52
C THR A 87 6.23 3.17 6.61
N VAL A 88 5.41 2.33 5.98
CA VAL A 88 5.58 0.88 5.90
C VAL A 88 5.44 0.45 4.43
N ILE A 89 6.31 -0.46 3.98
CA ILE A 89 6.16 -1.15 2.70
C ILE A 89 5.79 -2.61 2.96
N ASN A 90 4.66 -3.05 2.42
CA ASN A 90 4.22 -4.43 2.46
C ASN A 90 4.55 -5.09 1.11
N ASP A 91 5.67 -5.83 1.07
CA ASP A 91 6.11 -6.53 -0.13
C ASP A 91 5.82 -8.02 -0.01
N ILE A 92 4.70 -8.43 -0.61
CA ILE A 92 4.28 -9.83 -0.63
C ILE A 92 5.19 -10.73 -1.47
N SER A 93 6.16 -10.20 -2.22
CA SER A 93 7.21 -11.00 -2.88
C SER A 93 8.33 -11.41 -1.92
N GLY A 94 8.51 -10.67 -0.83
CA GLY A 94 9.62 -10.82 0.10
C GLY A 94 10.94 -10.27 -0.46
N LEU A 95 10.92 -9.10 -1.11
CA LEU A 95 12.07 -8.45 -1.78
C LEU A 95 12.62 -9.23 -2.97
N LYS A 96 11.83 -10.16 -3.54
CA LYS A 96 12.26 -11.01 -4.66
C LYS A 96 11.83 -10.47 -6.02
N SER A 97 10.77 -9.67 -6.07
CA SER A 97 10.21 -9.17 -7.34
C SER A 97 11.01 -8.02 -7.94
N ASP A 98 11.51 -7.12 -7.10
CA ASP A 98 12.26 -5.94 -7.54
C ASP A 98 13.53 -5.75 -6.70
N PRO A 99 14.73 -5.89 -7.29
CA PRO A 99 15.99 -5.82 -6.54
C PRO A 99 16.26 -4.44 -5.91
N LYS A 100 15.60 -3.37 -6.36
CA LYS A 100 15.77 -2.02 -5.79
C LYS A 100 14.92 -1.79 -4.53
N MET A 101 13.96 -2.67 -4.24
CA MET A 101 13.01 -2.48 -3.15
C MET A 101 13.71 -2.35 -1.79
N ALA A 102 14.72 -3.21 -1.54
CA ALA A 102 15.47 -3.20 -0.29
C ALA A 102 16.20 -1.86 -0.06
N ASP A 103 16.86 -1.34 -1.09
CA ASP A 103 17.62 -0.09 -1.02
C ASP A 103 16.70 1.11 -0.79
N ILE A 104 15.52 1.13 -1.41
CA ILE A 104 14.52 2.20 -1.21
C ILE A 104 13.99 2.20 0.21
N ILE A 105 13.59 1.04 0.73
CA ILE A 105 13.09 0.90 2.10
C ILE A 105 14.18 1.35 3.09
N ALA A 106 15.41 0.86 2.92
CA ALA A 106 16.52 1.20 3.79
C ALA A 106 16.90 2.68 3.71
N GLY A 107 16.96 3.25 2.50
CA GLY A 107 17.28 4.66 2.27
C GLY A 107 16.25 5.62 2.85
N ALA A 108 14.97 5.22 2.86
CA ALA A 108 13.89 6.00 3.46
C ALA A 108 13.72 5.81 4.97
N GLY A 109 14.34 4.78 5.56
CA GLY A 109 14.14 4.42 6.97
C GLY A 109 12.73 3.89 7.28
N CYS A 110 12.04 3.32 6.28
CA CYS A 110 10.70 2.76 6.45
C CYS A 110 10.74 1.36 7.06
N SER A 111 9.63 0.97 7.69
CA SER A 111 9.43 -0.44 8.09
C SER A 111 9.02 -1.30 6.88
N ALA A 112 9.26 -2.60 6.96
CA ALA A 112 8.86 -3.54 5.92
C ALA A 112 8.09 -4.75 6.48
N VAL A 113 7.08 -5.19 5.74
CA VAL A 113 6.43 -6.48 5.91
C VAL A 113 6.86 -7.36 4.75
N LEU A 114 7.57 -8.45 5.05
CA LEU A 114 8.06 -9.40 4.05
C LEU A 114 7.27 -10.70 4.17
N MET A 115 6.56 -11.06 3.11
CA MET A 115 5.81 -12.31 3.11
C MET A 115 6.69 -13.47 2.66
N ALA A 116 6.61 -14.60 3.38
CA ALA A 116 7.27 -15.83 2.96
C ALA A 116 6.65 -16.32 1.64
N THR A 117 7.47 -16.34 0.59
CA THR A 117 7.10 -16.88 -0.72
C THR A 117 7.95 -18.10 -1.04
N LYS A 118 7.37 -19.05 -1.78
CA LYS A 118 8.11 -20.23 -2.27
C LYS A 118 9.27 -19.84 -3.18
#